data_AF-A0A7W5F4U5-F1
#
_entry.id   AF-A0A7W5F4U5-F1
#
_cell.length_a   1.000
_cell.length_b   1.000
_cell.length_c   1.000
_cell.angle_alpha   90.00
_cell.angle_beta   90.00
_cell.angle_gamma   90.00
#
_symmetry.space_group_name_H-M   'P 1'
#
loop_
_entity.id
_entity.type
_entity.pdbx_description
1 polymer ?
#
loop_
_entity_poly.entity_id
_entity_poly.type
_entity_poly.pdbx_seq_one_letter_code
_entity_poly.pdbx_strand_id
1 'polypeptide(L)'
;METTVYVAPHAGRRGIGTLLYEALFEALSGEDLHRAYAGISQPNEASGRLHERCGFQYVGTYREVGRKFDRYWDVAWYEKPL
;
A
#
# COMPACT_ATOMS: atom_id res chain seq x y z
N MET A 1 0.80 12.04 -1.87
CA MET A 1 -0.56 11.52 -2.06
C MET A 1 -0.65 10.13 -1.45
N GLU A 2 -1.80 9.76 -0.86
CA GLU A 2 -2.03 8.38 -0.39
C GLU A 2 -2.58 7.52 -1.54
N THR A 3 -2.11 6.28 -1.64
CA THR A 3 -2.47 5.34 -2.71
C THR A 3 -2.87 3.99 -2.14
N THR A 4 -3.98 3.45 -2.63
CA THR A 4 -4.47 2.12 -2.26
C THR A 4 -4.90 1.34 -3.51
N VAL A 5 -4.64 0.02 -3.52
CA VAL A 5 -5.15 -0.91 -4.53
C VAL A 5 -5.87 -2.09 -3.86
N TYR A 6 -6.89 -2.61 -4.52
CA TYR A 6 -7.63 -3.78 -4.06
C TYR A 6 -7.63 -4.88 -5.11
N VAL A 7 -7.45 -6.11 -4.66
CA VAL A 7 -7.58 -7.32 -5.49
C VAL A 7 -8.68 -8.17 -4.89
N ALA A 8 -9.55 -8.71 -5.75
CA ALA A 8 -10.61 -9.62 -5.31
C ALA A 8 -10.00 -10.79 -4.51
N PRO A 9 -10.66 -11.30 -3.45
CA PRO A 9 -10.08 -12.30 -2.56
C PRO A 9 -9.55 -13.57 -3.26
N HIS A 10 -10.20 -13.98 -4.35
CA HIS A 10 -9.85 -15.16 -5.15
C HIS A 10 -8.86 -14.89 -6.30
N ALA A 11 -8.46 -13.63 -6.49
CA ALA A 11 -7.61 -13.20 -7.60
C ALA A 11 -6.16 -12.86 -7.15
N GLY A 12 -5.84 -13.03 -5.87
CA GLY A 12 -4.51 -12.79 -5.32
C GLY A 12 -3.41 -13.69 -5.93
N ARG A 13 -2.15 -13.28 -5.77
CA ARG A 13 -0.93 -14.01 -6.21
C ARG A 13 -0.82 -14.26 -7.71
N ARG A 14 -1.52 -13.49 -8.54
CA ARG A 14 -1.49 -13.56 -10.01
C ARG A 14 -0.82 -12.35 -10.68
N GLY A 15 -0.06 -11.57 -9.92
CA GLY A 15 0.58 -10.33 -10.40
C GLY A 15 -0.37 -9.12 -10.53
N ILE A 16 -1.67 -9.27 -10.32
CA ILE A 16 -2.69 -8.21 -10.50
C ILE A 16 -2.37 -6.94 -9.69
N GLY A 17 -1.95 -7.08 -8.43
CA GLY A 17 -1.60 -5.91 -7.62
C GLY A 17 -0.45 -5.09 -8.20
N THR A 18 0.52 -5.74 -8.84
CA THR A 18 1.63 -5.07 -9.52
C THR A 18 1.13 -4.36 -10.77
N LEU A 19 0.31 -5.01 -11.59
CA LEU A 19 -0.32 -4.38 -12.76
C LEU A 19 -1.16 -3.14 -12.40
N LEU A 20 -1.88 -3.19 -11.27
CA LEU A 20 -2.64 -2.04 -10.78
C LEU A 20 -1.73 -0.88 -10.38
N TYR A 21 -0.60 -1.15 -9.71
CA TYR A 21 0.36 -0.11 -9.38
C TYR A 21 1.07 0.47 -10.61
N GLU A 22 1.43 -0.37 -11.58
CA GLU A 22 2.01 0.08 -12.85
C GLU A 22 1.05 1.03 -13.57
N ALA A 23 -0.23 0.64 -13.72
CA ALA A 23 -1.24 1.50 -14.33
C ALA A 23 -1.49 2.79 -13.53
N LEU A 24 -1.47 2.71 -12.20
CA LEU A 24 -1.58 3.89 -11.35
C LEU A 24 -0.40 4.84 -11.55
N PHE A 25 0.84 4.37 -11.52
CA PHE A 25 2.01 5.22 -11.71
C PHE A 25 2.05 5.84 -13.11
N GLU A 26 1.65 5.10 -14.14
CA GLU A 26 1.49 5.65 -15.48
C GLU A 26 0.45 6.78 -15.51
N ALA A 27 -0.70 6.59 -14.86
CA ALA A 27 -1.75 7.62 -14.80
C ALA A 27 -1.34 8.87 -14.00
N LEU A 28 -0.38 8.74 -13.09
CA LEU A 28 0.18 9.86 -12.32
C LEU A 28 1.39 10.50 -13.00
N SER A 29 1.88 9.92 -14.09
CA SER A 29 3.01 10.45 -14.84
C SER A 29 2.69 11.84 -15.37
N GLY A 30 3.50 12.84 -15.00
CA GLY A 30 3.33 14.23 -15.39
C GLY A 30 2.50 15.10 -14.43
N GLU A 31 1.92 14.51 -13.39
CA GLU A 31 1.33 15.27 -12.28
C GLU A 31 2.41 15.82 -11.35
N ASP A 32 2.16 16.96 -10.69
CA ASP A 32 3.07 17.55 -9.70
C ASP A 32 2.94 16.85 -8.34
N LEU A 33 3.34 15.59 -8.29
CA LEU A 33 3.28 14.74 -7.10
C LEU A 33 4.69 14.33 -6.67
N HIS A 34 5.05 14.67 -5.43
CA HIS A 34 6.39 14.35 -4.92
C HIS A 34 6.54 12.90 -4.43
N ARG A 35 5.51 12.36 -3.77
CA ARG A 35 5.56 11.06 -3.07
C ARG A 35 4.21 10.36 -3.05
N ALA A 36 4.24 9.03 -3.16
CA ALA A 36 3.14 8.13 -2.84
C ALA A 36 3.33 7.58 -1.42
N TYR A 37 2.25 7.51 -0.65
CA TYR A 37 2.21 6.89 0.67
C TYR A 37 1.19 5.76 0.67
N ALA A 38 1.46 4.72 1.44
CA ALA A 38 0.52 3.62 1.65
C ALA A 38 0.45 3.24 3.13
N GLY A 39 -0.78 3.21 3.64
CA GLY A 39 -1.09 2.72 4.99
C GLY A 39 -1.61 1.29 4.94
N ILE A 40 -0.95 0.37 5.65
CA ILE A 40 -1.26 -1.06 5.65
C ILE A 40 -1.62 -1.50 7.07
N SER A 41 -2.90 -1.80 7.30
CA SER A 41 -3.36 -2.40 8.56
C SER A 41 -2.71 -3.77 8.79
N GLN A 42 -2.23 -4.03 10.00
CA GLN A 42 -1.46 -5.23 10.34
C GLN A 42 -2.27 -6.28 11.12
N PRO A 43 -2.06 -7.58 10.88
CA PRO A 43 -1.04 -8.18 10.00
C PRO A 43 -1.49 -8.24 8.53
N ASN A 44 -0.63 -7.83 7.60
CA ASN A 44 -0.88 -7.98 6.16
C ASN A 44 0.42 -8.06 5.34
N GLU A 45 1.12 -9.18 5.47
CA GLU A 45 2.39 -9.44 4.78
C GLU A 45 2.26 -9.40 3.25
N ALA A 46 1.12 -9.86 2.70
CA ALA A 46 0.90 -9.87 1.26
C ALA A 46 0.91 -8.46 0.67
N SER A 47 0.28 -7.51 1.36
CA SER A 47 0.30 -6.09 0.99
C SER A 47 1.69 -5.49 1.18
N GLY A 48 2.35 -5.73 2.31
CA GLY A 48 3.72 -5.23 2.55
C GLY A 48 4.69 -5.65 1.44
N ARG A 49 4.71 -6.95 1.10
CA ARG A 49 5.55 -7.47 0.00
C ARG A 49 5.17 -6.91 -1.37
N LEU A 50 3.90 -6.55 -1.59
CA LEU A 50 3.49 -5.89 -2.84
C LEU A 50 4.09 -4.48 -2.92
N HIS A 51 3.95 -3.70 -1.87
CA HIS A 51 4.47 -2.33 -1.81
C HIS A 51 5.99 -2.31 -1.98
N GLU A 52 6.71 -3.18 -1.28
CA GLU A 52 8.16 -3.32 -1.42
C GLU A 52 8.57 -3.66 -2.87
N ARG A 53 7.86 -4.59 -3.52
CA ARG A 53 8.09 -4.91 -4.94
C ARG A 53 7.82 -3.73 -5.88
N CYS A 54 6.87 -2.87 -5.54
CA CYS A 54 6.54 -1.66 -6.29
C CYS A 54 7.47 -0.48 -5.95
N GLY A 55 8.53 -0.69 -5.17
CA GLY A 55 9.55 0.32 -4.86
C GLY A 55 9.22 1.20 -3.67
N PHE A 56 8.17 0.89 -2.90
CA PHE A 56 7.92 1.56 -1.63
C PHE A 56 8.91 1.11 -0.55
N GLN A 57 9.22 2.03 0.35
CA GLN A 57 10.11 1.83 1.49
C GLN A 57 9.31 1.98 2.80
N TYR A 58 9.61 1.13 3.78
CA TYR A 58 8.98 1.21 5.10
C TYR A 58 9.42 2.47 5.84
N VAL A 59 8.47 3.22 6.39
CA VAL A 59 8.69 4.44 7.16
C VAL A 59 8.57 4.16 8.66
N GLY A 60 7.53 3.44 9.06
CA GLY A 60 7.20 3.27 10.47
C GLY A 60 5.86 2.58 10.68
N THR A 61 5.55 2.26 11.94
CA THR A 61 4.26 1.67 12.32
C THR A 61 3.61 2.52 13.38
N TYR A 62 2.38 2.96 13.11
CA TYR A 62 1.54 3.59 14.10
C TYR A 62 0.82 2.49 14.86
N ARG A 63 1.10 2.40 16.17
CA ARG A 63 0.56 1.37 17.04
C ARG A 63 -0.83 1.74 17.53
N GLU A 64 -1.73 0.75 17.52
CA GLU A 64 -3.10 0.83 18.06
C GLU A 64 -3.92 2.02 17.52
N VAL A 65 -3.64 2.46 16.30
CA VAL A 65 -4.23 3.68 15.71
C VAL A 65 -5.65 3.47 15.17
N GLY A 66 -6.04 2.23 14.86
CA GLY A 66 -7.38 1.88 14.40
C GLY A 66 -8.11 0.97 15.38
N ARG A 67 -9.42 1.17 15.60
CA ARG A 67 -10.25 0.27 16.41
C ARG A 67 -11.36 -0.35 15.57
N LYS A 68 -11.39 -1.68 15.47
CA LYS A 68 -12.43 -2.43 14.74
C LYS A 68 -12.58 -3.82 15.33
N PHE A 69 -13.82 -4.31 15.40
CA PHE A 69 -14.14 -5.64 15.94
C PHE A 69 -13.62 -5.85 17.36
N ASP A 70 -13.80 -4.83 18.20
CA ASP A 70 -13.32 -4.79 19.60
C ASP A 70 -11.81 -5.03 19.78
N ARG A 71 -11.03 -4.69 18.74
CA ARG A 71 -9.58 -4.82 18.70
C ARG A 71 -8.93 -3.54 18.18
N TYR A 72 -7.76 -3.21 18.73
CA TYR A 72 -6.87 -2.20 18.19
C TYR A 72 -5.95 -2.79 17.12
N TRP A 73 -5.68 -2.00 16.09
CA TRP A 73 -4.94 -2.37 14.90
C TRP A 73 -3.81 -1.39 14.66
N ASP A 74 -2.64 -1.95 14.39
CA ASP A 74 -1.48 -1.19 13.94
C ASP A 74 -1.59 -0.89 12.44
N VAL A 75 -0.98 0.21 12.01
CA VAL A 75 -0.86 0.57 10.59
C VAL A 75 0.60 0.82 10.27
N ALA A 76 1.15 -0.02 9.39
CA ALA A 76 2.48 0.19 8.82
C ALA A 76 2.39 1.17 7.66
N TRP A 77 3.29 2.14 7.64
CA TRP A 77 3.39 3.18 6.63
C TRP A 77 4.58 2.94 5.73
N TYR A 78 4.33 3.10 4.44
CA TYR A 78 5.31 2.98 3.38
C TYR A 78 5.28 4.23 2.50
N GLU A 79 6.42 4.58 1.90
CA GLU A 79 6.53 5.71 0.98
C GLU A 79 7.33 5.37 -0.27
N LYS A 80 7.04 6.04 -1.38
CA LYS A 80 7.79 5.94 -2.64
C LYS A 80 7.92 7.33 -3.28
N PRO A 81 9.13 7.78 -3.66
CA PRO A 81 9.30 8.92 -4.56
C PRO A 81 8.60 8.66 -5.90
N LEU A 82 7.82 9.64 -6.37
CA LEU A 82 7.16 9.58 -7.69
C LEU A 82 8.00 10.28 -8.74
#